data_AF-A0A4Q0PF44-F1
#
_entry.id   AF-A0A4Q0PF44-F1
#
_cell.length_a   1.000
_cell.length_b   1.000
_cell.length_c   1.000
_cell.angle_alpha   90.00
_cell.angle_beta   90.00
_cell.angle_gamma   90.00
#
_symmetry.space_group_name_H-M   'P 1'
#
loop_
_entity.id
_entity.type
_entity.pdbx_description
1 polymer ?
#
loop_
_entity_poly.entity_id
_entity_poly.type
_entity_poly.pdbx_seq_one_letter_code
_entity_poly.pdbx_strand_id
1 'polypeptide(L)'
;MKLVKLFSLFVLAICFVQCEKLNAQKPTVYCVGDSTVKNGQGKGDGGLWGWGDYIDQYLDTTQVDVENHALGGTSSRTFQSKGLWQPVLDSLQKGDYVLIQFGHNDNGALNDDSRARGTIKGVGEESEEIDNMLTGEHEVVHSYGWYIRKVVTEAKSKGAIPVLMSPIPRNDWKDGSVPRNDKSYGLWAKQIAEEEGVTFINLNDKMASAMEAKGEDLVTGHLFYKRDHTHTSAKGAVLAASLIAEGLTESDNSLKHFLLEDPEVTLPRKRNLFIIGDSTVADNGQDGKTGWGVYLPQHIDTTRMTVHNKARGGRSSRTFRYEELWDAVKSELEPGDFVLMQFGHNDGGNVDKAKYRGSLKGMSDETQEVQRDSSGIETVHTYGWYMKQYIKETQEAGATPIVLSMIPRNEWPDGKVERPTDSYVKWAKEAVDEAGGFYLNLNEAVAQKYEAMGKDSVKALFPDDHTHTNHDGAKLNALTVAELIEGLRQSDLRDYVFIKEE
;
A
#
# COMPACT_ATOMS: atom_id res chain seq x y z
N MET A 1 36.93 -45.56 -58.12
CA MET A 1 37.18 -44.26 -57.43
C MET A 1 36.23 -43.10 -57.82
N LYS A 2 34.99 -43.36 -58.27
CA LYS A 2 34.01 -42.27 -58.51
C LYS A 2 32.65 -42.43 -57.82
N LEU A 3 32.33 -43.59 -57.23
CA LEU A 3 31.04 -43.82 -56.55
C LEU A 3 31.05 -43.48 -55.05
N VAL A 4 32.22 -43.46 -54.39
CA VAL A 4 32.33 -43.21 -52.94
C VAL A 4 32.35 -41.71 -52.60
N LYS A 5 32.63 -40.83 -53.57
CA LYS A 5 32.66 -39.37 -53.35
C LYS A 5 31.28 -38.70 -53.41
N LEU A 6 30.24 -39.37 -53.94
CA LEU A 6 28.90 -38.78 -54.04
C LEU A 6 28.05 -39.01 -52.78
N PHE A 7 28.34 -40.06 -52.00
CA PHE A 7 27.61 -40.35 -50.76
C PHE A 7 28.02 -39.44 -49.60
N SER A 8 29.29 -38.99 -49.57
CA SER A 8 29.80 -38.08 -48.55
C SER A 8 29.32 -36.62 -48.70
N LEU A 9 28.88 -36.21 -49.90
CA LEU A 9 28.30 -34.88 -50.11
C LEU A 9 26.81 -34.83 -49.76
N PHE A 10 26.09 -35.95 -49.82
CA PHE A 10 24.67 -36.01 -49.47
C PHE A 10 24.46 -36.10 -47.95
N VAL A 11 25.37 -36.75 -47.22
CA VAL A 11 25.32 -36.80 -45.74
C VAL A 11 25.77 -35.49 -45.10
N LEU A 12 26.69 -34.73 -45.72
CA LEU A 12 27.04 -33.39 -45.22
C LEU A 12 25.91 -32.36 -45.42
N ALA A 13 25.10 -32.48 -46.48
CA ALA A 13 23.95 -31.62 -46.70
C ALA A 13 22.79 -31.92 -45.75
N ILE A 14 22.63 -33.17 -45.30
CA ILE A 14 21.59 -33.55 -44.32
C ILE A 14 22.02 -33.18 -42.88
N CYS A 15 23.32 -33.15 -42.56
CA CYS A 15 23.79 -32.71 -41.24
C CYS A 15 23.75 -31.18 -41.00
N PHE A 16 23.60 -30.35 -42.04
CA PHE A 16 23.44 -28.90 -41.89
C PHE A 16 21.97 -28.44 -41.79
N VAL A 17 20.99 -29.33 -42.00
CA VAL A 17 19.55 -28.98 -41.95
C VAL A 17 18.91 -29.28 -40.57
N GLN A 18 19.66 -29.85 -39.62
CA GLN A 18 19.12 -30.30 -38.33
C GLN A 18 19.67 -29.61 -37.08
N CYS A 19 20.40 -28.49 -37.22
CA CYS A 19 20.86 -27.71 -36.06
C CYS A 19 20.59 -26.20 -36.19
N GLU A 20 19.52 -25.83 -36.89
CA GLU A 20 18.80 -24.58 -36.64
C GLU A 20 17.42 -24.94 -36.08
N LYS A 21 17.38 -25.58 -34.91
CA LYS A 21 16.33 -25.17 -33.99
C LYS A 21 16.71 -23.74 -33.60
N LEU A 22 16.22 -22.78 -34.40
CA LEU A 22 16.02 -21.41 -33.93
C LEU A 22 15.52 -21.56 -32.50
N ASN A 23 16.32 -21.11 -31.54
CA ASN A 23 15.86 -20.92 -30.18
C ASN A 23 14.76 -19.86 -30.35
N ALA A 24 13.51 -20.30 -30.56
CA ALA A 24 12.41 -19.43 -30.86
C ALA A 24 12.32 -18.49 -29.67
N GLN A 25 12.72 -17.23 -29.88
CA GLN A 25 12.73 -16.24 -28.82
C GLN A 25 11.30 -16.15 -28.29
N LYS A 26 11.16 -16.21 -26.97
CA LYS A 26 9.85 -16.11 -26.32
C LYS A 26 9.20 -14.81 -26.75
N PRO A 27 7.92 -14.82 -27.19
CA PRO A 27 7.19 -13.59 -27.38
C PRO A 27 7.16 -12.78 -26.09
N THR A 28 7.29 -11.47 -26.20
CA THR A 28 7.16 -10.55 -25.07
C THR A 28 5.77 -9.90 -25.08
N VAL A 29 5.15 -9.82 -23.91
CA VAL A 29 3.89 -9.13 -23.66
C VAL A 29 4.19 -7.78 -23.04
N TYR A 30 4.10 -6.72 -23.85
CA TYR A 30 4.32 -5.35 -23.41
C TYR A 30 3.01 -4.74 -22.92
N CYS A 31 3.00 -4.22 -21.69
CA CYS A 31 1.87 -3.43 -21.17
C CYS A 31 2.19 -1.94 -21.28
N VAL A 32 1.30 -1.18 -21.93
CA VAL A 32 1.40 0.29 -22.03
C VAL A 32 0.11 0.94 -21.57
N GLY A 33 0.24 2.01 -20.80
CA GLY A 33 -0.93 2.64 -20.18
C GLY A 33 -0.60 3.66 -19.10
N ASP A 34 -1.61 3.92 -18.26
CA ASP A 34 -1.57 4.90 -17.17
C ASP A 34 -1.34 4.27 -15.78
N SER A 35 -1.68 5.00 -14.71
CA SER A 35 -1.50 4.57 -13.32
C SER A 35 -2.33 3.36 -12.91
N THR A 36 -3.36 2.99 -13.69
CA THR A 36 -4.16 1.78 -13.47
C THR A 36 -3.55 0.54 -14.14
N VAL A 37 -2.54 0.74 -14.99
CA VAL A 37 -1.70 -0.33 -15.58
C VAL A 37 -0.39 -0.47 -14.80
N LYS A 38 0.25 0.64 -14.42
CA LYS A 38 1.40 0.68 -13.51
C LYS A 38 1.35 1.91 -12.62
N ASN A 39 1.15 1.71 -11.32
CA ASN A 39 1.14 2.82 -10.38
C ASN A 39 2.57 3.21 -9.95
N GLY A 40 2.90 4.50 -10.00
CA GLY A 40 4.23 4.99 -9.59
C GLY A 40 5.35 4.24 -10.32
N GLN A 41 6.22 3.60 -9.54
CA GLN A 41 7.32 2.76 -10.05
C GLN A 41 6.99 1.25 -10.07
N GLY A 42 5.73 0.84 -9.82
CA GLY A 42 5.34 -0.56 -9.69
C GLY A 42 5.78 -1.21 -8.37
N LYS A 43 5.96 -0.39 -7.31
CA LYS A 43 6.44 -0.85 -5.99
C LYS A 43 5.33 -0.96 -4.93
N GLY A 44 4.09 -0.60 -5.29
CA GLY A 44 2.98 -0.58 -4.35
C GLY A 44 3.01 0.59 -3.36
N ASP A 45 3.68 1.69 -3.71
CA ASP A 45 3.73 2.91 -2.89
C ASP A 45 2.30 3.38 -2.56
N GLY A 46 2.04 3.69 -1.29
CA GLY A 46 0.69 4.03 -0.82
C GLY A 46 -0.35 2.91 -0.95
N GLY A 47 0.05 1.69 -1.32
CA GLY A 47 -0.80 0.54 -1.56
C GLY A 47 -1.41 0.46 -2.96
N LEU A 48 -1.05 1.38 -3.83
CA LEU A 48 -1.67 1.51 -5.15
C LEU A 48 -0.96 0.61 -6.15
N TRP A 49 -1.73 -0.12 -6.96
CA TRP A 49 -1.21 -1.06 -7.94
C TRP A 49 -1.90 -0.90 -9.29
N GLY A 50 -1.20 -1.23 -10.37
CA GLY A 50 -1.80 -1.37 -11.69
C GLY A 50 -1.93 -2.84 -12.07
N TRP A 51 -2.89 -3.19 -12.93
CA TRP A 51 -3.09 -4.59 -13.33
C TRP A 51 -1.91 -5.17 -14.10
N GLY A 52 -1.11 -4.33 -14.76
CA GLY A 52 0.08 -4.75 -15.49
C GLY A 52 1.18 -5.30 -14.58
N ASP A 53 1.12 -5.01 -13.27
CA ASP A 53 2.03 -5.58 -12.26
C ASP A 53 1.63 -7.01 -11.83
N TYR A 54 0.49 -7.54 -12.33
CA TYR A 54 -0.04 -8.86 -11.96
C TYR A 54 -0.42 -9.74 -13.15
N ILE A 55 -0.37 -9.23 -14.39
CA ILE A 55 -0.80 -9.99 -15.58
C ILE A 55 0.10 -11.19 -15.88
N ASP A 56 1.35 -11.14 -15.46
CA ASP A 56 2.31 -12.25 -15.55
C ASP A 56 1.87 -13.47 -14.74
N GLN A 57 1.13 -13.29 -13.65
CA GLN A 57 0.59 -14.39 -12.84
C GLN A 57 -0.52 -15.18 -13.54
N TYR A 58 -1.04 -14.68 -14.67
CA TYR A 58 -2.05 -15.34 -15.49
C TYR A 58 -1.45 -15.95 -16.76
N LEU A 59 -0.15 -15.77 -17.00
CA LEU A 59 0.55 -16.21 -18.21
C LEU A 59 1.61 -17.27 -17.86
N ASP A 60 1.81 -18.24 -18.74
CA ASP A 60 2.91 -19.18 -18.67
C ASP A 60 4.22 -18.46 -19.03
N THR A 61 4.87 -17.89 -18.01
CA THR A 61 6.15 -17.16 -18.14
C THR A 61 7.32 -18.08 -18.54
N THR A 62 7.11 -19.40 -18.60
CA THR A 62 8.07 -20.31 -19.24
C THR A 62 8.02 -20.21 -20.77
N GLN A 63 6.97 -19.63 -21.35
CA GLN A 63 6.74 -19.51 -22.79
C GLN A 63 6.68 -18.05 -23.30
N VAL A 64 6.29 -17.10 -22.46
CA VAL A 64 6.28 -15.66 -22.77
C VAL A 64 7.04 -14.85 -21.73
N ASP A 65 7.59 -13.72 -22.13
CA ASP A 65 8.11 -12.70 -21.20
C ASP A 65 7.05 -11.59 -21.03
N VAL A 66 7.07 -10.87 -19.90
CA VAL A 66 6.11 -9.78 -19.63
C VAL A 66 6.86 -8.54 -19.20
N GLU A 67 6.58 -7.41 -19.86
CA GLU A 67 7.20 -6.12 -19.56
C GLU A 67 6.17 -5.02 -19.36
N ASN A 68 6.09 -4.49 -18.12
CA ASN A 68 5.18 -3.39 -17.80
C ASN A 68 5.85 -2.02 -18.00
N HIS A 69 5.61 -1.43 -19.17
CA HIS A 69 6.11 -0.12 -19.61
C HIS A 69 5.13 1.03 -19.38
N ALA A 70 3.96 0.77 -18.82
CA ALA A 70 3.03 1.83 -18.44
C ALA A 70 3.67 2.83 -17.45
N LEU A 71 3.14 4.04 -17.36
CA LEU A 71 3.63 5.02 -16.40
C LEU A 71 2.48 5.76 -15.71
N GLY A 72 2.56 5.81 -14.38
CA GLY A 72 1.60 6.55 -13.57
C GLY A 72 1.45 8.01 -14.02
N GLY A 73 0.22 8.42 -14.25
CA GLY A 73 -0.11 9.79 -14.64
C GLY A 73 0.08 10.12 -16.12
N THR A 74 0.40 9.18 -17.00
CA THR A 74 0.37 9.45 -18.45
C THR A 74 -1.03 9.29 -19.05
N SER A 75 -1.29 10.04 -20.12
CA SER A 75 -2.38 9.88 -21.09
C SER A 75 -1.83 9.26 -22.38
N SER A 76 -2.69 8.91 -23.34
CA SER A 76 -2.25 8.39 -24.65
C SER A 76 -1.28 9.35 -25.36
N ARG A 77 -1.51 10.67 -25.22
CA ARG A 77 -0.62 11.75 -25.66
C ARG A 77 0.68 11.79 -24.87
N THR A 78 0.59 11.96 -23.55
CA THR A 78 1.78 12.25 -22.75
C THR A 78 2.72 11.06 -22.67
N PHE A 79 2.22 9.83 -22.80
CA PHE A 79 3.05 8.65 -22.96
C PHE A 79 3.96 8.74 -24.20
N GLN A 80 3.41 9.17 -25.33
CA GLN A 80 4.15 9.31 -26.58
C GLN A 80 5.05 10.56 -26.60
N SER A 81 4.55 11.73 -26.18
CA SER A 81 5.35 12.97 -26.15
C SER A 81 6.57 12.89 -25.22
N LYS A 82 6.49 12.11 -24.14
CA LYS A 82 7.62 11.84 -23.23
C LYS A 82 8.58 10.78 -23.78
N GLY A 83 8.34 10.27 -24.97
CA GLY A 83 9.16 9.23 -25.60
C GLY A 83 9.03 7.86 -24.96
N LEU A 84 8.02 7.59 -24.12
CA LEU A 84 7.89 6.30 -23.42
C LEU A 84 7.45 5.16 -24.34
N TRP A 85 6.80 5.50 -25.46
CA TRP A 85 6.46 4.51 -26.50
C TRP A 85 7.68 4.07 -27.32
N GLN A 86 8.65 4.95 -27.54
CA GLN A 86 9.76 4.68 -28.46
C GLN A 86 10.63 3.47 -28.04
N PRO A 87 11.03 3.32 -26.76
CA PRO A 87 11.76 2.12 -26.31
C PRO A 87 10.99 0.81 -26.51
N VAL A 88 9.65 0.83 -26.34
CA VAL A 88 8.82 -0.34 -26.60
C VAL A 88 8.84 -0.65 -28.08
N LEU A 89 8.52 0.33 -28.93
CA LEU A 89 8.49 0.19 -30.39
C LEU A 89 9.82 -0.33 -30.98
N ASP A 90 10.95 0.14 -30.44
CA ASP A 90 12.28 -0.29 -30.86
C ASP A 90 12.61 -1.72 -30.43
N SER A 91 11.99 -2.21 -29.36
CA SER A 91 12.18 -3.56 -28.81
C SER A 91 11.24 -4.60 -29.43
N LEU A 92 10.12 -4.17 -30.02
CA LEU A 92 9.11 -5.07 -30.60
C LEU A 92 9.69 -5.99 -31.69
N GLN A 93 9.38 -7.28 -31.54
CA GLN A 93 9.64 -8.33 -32.50
C GLN A 93 8.32 -8.91 -33.05
N LYS A 94 8.44 -9.62 -34.17
CA LYS A 94 7.28 -10.30 -34.77
C LYS A 94 6.77 -11.38 -33.82
N GLY A 95 5.49 -11.33 -33.49
CA GLY A 95 4.82 -12.26 -32.58
C GLY A 95 4.69 -11.76 -31.14
N ASP A 96 5.31 -10.63 -30.80
CA ASP A 96 5.11 -9.96 -29.50
C ASP A 96 3.67 -9.44 -29.37
N TYR A 97 3.23 -9.19 -28.14
CA TYR A 97 1.91 -8.65 -27.82
C TYR A 97 2.03 -7.26 -27.20
N VAL A 98 1.09 -6.38 -27.51
CA VAL A 98 1.02 -5.05 -26.88
C VAL A 98 -0.36 -4.85 -26.27
N LEU A 99 -0.43 -4.91 -24.94
CA LEU A 99 -1.64 -4.65 -24.16
C LEU A 99 -1.73 -3.14 -23.89
N ILE A 100 -2.75 -2.49 -24.46
CA ILE A 100 -2.87 -1.03 -24.49
C ILE A 100 -4.11 -0.58 -23.73
N GLN A 101 -3.93 0.22 -22.69
CA GLN A 101 -5.04 0.81 -21.93
C GLN A 101 -4.76 2.26 -21.50
N PHE A 102 -5.53 3.20 -22.06
CA PHE A 102 -5.50 4.62 -21.70
C PHE A 102 -6.92 5.19 -21.58
N GLY A 103 -7.05 6.37 -20.96
CA GLY A 103 -8.31 7.11 -20.91
C GLY A 103 -8.52 7.91 -19.62
N HIS A 104 -7.92 7.49 -18.48
CA HIS A 104 -8.15 8.18 -17.20
C HIS A 104 -7.61 9.61 -17.19
N ASN A 105 -6.42 9.80 -17.76
CA ASN A 105 -5.71 11.08 -17.80
C ASN A 105 -6.01 11.88 -19.08
N ASP A 106 -6.56 11.25 -20.11
CA ASP A 106 -6.89 11.86 -21.40
C ASP A 106 -8.05 12.86 -21.31
N ASN A 107 -8.93 12.73 -20.30
CA ASN A 107 -10.07 13.61 -20.07
C ASN A 107 -9.70 14.97 -19.45
N GLY A 108 -8.41 15.21 -19.19
CA GLY A 108 -7.91 16.50 -18.70
C GLY A 108 -8.13 17.65 -19.69
N ALA A 109 -7.82 18.88 -19.26
CA ALA A 109 -7.77 20.02 -20.16
C ALA A 109 -6.72 19.78 -21.25
N LEU A 110 -7.00 20.25 -22.47
CA LEU A 110 -6.10 20.09 -23.61
C LEU A 110 -4.76 20.80 -23.36
N ASN A 111 -4.81 21.95 -22.70
CA ASN A 111 -3.67 22.74 -22.27
C ASN A 111 -3.92 23.27 -20.85
N ASP A 112 -2.96 23.07 -19.97
CA ASP A 112 -2.97 23.56 -18.58
C ASP A 112 -1.52 23.63 -18.05
N ASP A 113 -1.28 24.42 -17.00
CA ASP A 113 0.04 24.66 -16.40
C ASP A 113 0.42 23.64 -15.30
N SER A 114 -0.38 22.59 -15.12
CA SER A 114 -0.26 21.66 -14.00
C SER A 114 0.15 20.24 -14.41
N ARG A 115 -0.44 19.74 -15.49
CA ARG A 115 -0.37 18.36 -15.95
C ARG A 115 -0.24 18.28 -17.47
N ALA A 116 -0.98 19.12 -18.22
CA ALA A 116 -1.00 19.16 -19.68
C ALA A 116 -1.22 17.78 -20.34
N ARG A 117 -2.25 17.04 -19.91
CA ARG A 117 -2.47 15.62 -20.30
C ARG A 117 -3.60 15.39 -21.29
N GLY A 118 -4.50 16.36 -21.47
CA GLY A 118 -5.72 16.16 -22.24
C GLY A 118 -5.48 15.84 -23.72
N THR A 119 -6.44 15.15 -24.33
CA THR A 119 -6.50 14.88 -25.76
C THR A 119 -7.78 15.44 -26.36
N ILE A 120 -7.80 15.63 -27.69
CA ILE A 120 -9.05 15.99 -28.38
C ILE A 120 -9.99 14.78 -28.28
N LYS A 121 -11.25 15.04 -27.94
CA LYS A 121 -12.24 13.99 -27.67
C LYS A 121 -12.69 13.32 -28.97
N GLY A 122 -12.81 12.00 -28.95
CA GLY A 122 -13.32 11.22 -30.05
C GLY A 122 -12.27 10.36 -30.75
N VAL A 123 -12.72 9.76 -31.85
CA VAL A 123 -11.93 8.83 -32.66
C VAL A 123 -11.44 9.46 -33.97
N GLY A 124 -11.67 10.74 -34.24
CA GLY A 124 -11.30 11.34 -35.52
C GLY A 124 -9.78 11.58 -35.67
N GLU A 125 -9.40 12.36 -36.67
CA GLU A 125 -8.01 12.74 -36.96
C GLU A 125 -7.74 14.21 -36.59
N GLU A 126 -8.58 14.78 -35.72
CA GLU A 126 -8.49 16.19 -35.33
C GLU A 126 -7.13 16.49 -34.66
N SER A 127 -6.64 17.70 -34.90
CA SER A 127 -5.45 18.23 -34.25
C SER A 127 -5.60 19.71 -33.93
N GLU A 128 -4.86 20.16 -32.92
CA GLU A 128 -4.78 21.55 -32.48
C GLU A 128 -3.34 21.88 -32.09
N GLU A 129 -2.83 23.00 -32.59
CA GLU A 129 -1.53 23.54 -32.19
C GLU A 129 -1.68 24.31 -30.88
N ILE A 130 -0.81 24.04 -29.90
CA ILE A 130 -0.78 24.74 -28.63
C ILE A 130 0.65 25.16 -28.27
N ASP A 131 0.76 26.23 -27.49
CA ASP A 131 1.95 26.48 -26.68
C ASP A 131 1.68 25.86 -25.30
N ASN A 132 2.37 24.76 -24.98
CA ASN A 132 2.13 24.01 -23.76
C ASN A 132 2.47 24.85 -22.53
N MET A 133 1.47 25.11 -21.69
CA MET A 133 1.61 25.98 -20.52
C MET A 133 2.54 25.41 -19.45
N LEU A 134 2.72 24.08 -19.40
CA LEU A 134 3.58 23.40 -18.44
C LEU A 134 5.04 23.34 -18.91
N THR A 135 5.30 23.04 -20.19
CA THR A 135 6.66 22.88 -20.72
C THR A 135 7.21 24.14 -21.37
N GLY A 136 6.35 25.05 -21.82
CA GLY A 136 6.70 26.21 -22.63
C GLY A 136 7.02 25.88 -24.10
N GLU A 137 6.83 24.62 -24.51
CA GLU A 137 7.11 24.16 -25.87
C GLU A 137 5.87 24.22 -26.76
N HIS A 138 6.06 24.50 -28.04
CA HIS A 138 5.01 24.40 -29.04
C HIS A 138 4.79 22.93 -29.43
N GLU A 139 3.55 22.45 -29.41
CA GLU A 139 3.22 21.09 -29.82
C GLU A 139 1.87 20.98 -30.56
N VAL A 140 1.74 19.92 -31.36
CA VAL A 140 0.49 19.55 -32.03
C VAL A 140 -0.19 18.46 -31.22
N VAL A 141 -1.38 18.75 -30.72
CA VAL A 141 -2.19 17.81 -29.95
C VAL A 141 -3.21 17.16 -30.84
N HIS A 142 -3.28 15.83 -30.81
CA HIS A 142 -4.25 15.07 -31.60
C HIS A 142 -5.43 14.54 -30.77
N SER A 143 -6.40 13.94 -31.46
CA SER A 143 -7.48 13.18 -30.84
C SER A 143 -6.97 11.95 -30.09
N TYR A 144 -7.77 11.46 -29.14
CA TYR A 144 -7.54 10.15 -28.52
C TYR A 144 -7.44 9.04 -29.57
N GLY A 145 -8.33 9.05 -30.57
CA GLY A 145 -8.31 8.12 -31.70
C GLY A 145 -6.98 8.06 -32.42
N TRP A 146 -6.45 9.23 -32.77
CA TRP A 146 -5.17 9.36 -33.46
C TRP A 146 -4.02 8.73 -32.67
N TYR A 147 -3.90 9.08 -31.37
CA TYR A 147 -2.82 8.58 -30.53
C TYR A 147 -2.86 7.06 -30.36
N ILE A 148 -4.05 6.48 -30.18
CA ILE A 148 -4.20 5.02 -30.04
C ILE A 148 -3.94 4.32 -31.38
N ARG A 149 -4.48 4.82 -32.51
CA ARG A 149 -4.21 4.24 -33.84
C ARG A 149 -2.73 4.23 -34.15
N LYS A 150 -2.02 5.31 -33.86
CA LYS A 150 -0.56 5.37 -34.06
C LYS A 150 0.15 4.21 -33.36
N VAL A 151 -0.10 3.99 -32.06
CA VAL A 151 0.49 2.88 -31.30
C VAL A 151 0.13 1.53 -31.92
N VAL A 152 -1.14 1.34 -32.30
CA VAL A 152 -1.62 0.09 -32.93
C VAL A 152 -0.95 -0.17 -34.28
N THR A 153 -0.93 0.84 -35.17
CA THR A 153 -0.34 0.72 -36.51
C THR A 153 1.17 0.50 -36.43
N GLU A 154 1.87 1.21 -35.54
CA GLU A 154 3.32 1.06 -35.35
C GLU A 154 3.66 -0.33 -34.79
N ALA A 155 2.90 -0.84 -33.81
CA ALA A 155 3.06 -2.21 -33.31
C ALA A 155 2.84 -3.25 -34.40
N LYS A 156 1.76 -3.14 -35.19
CA LYS A 156 1.52 -4.02 -36.34
C LYS A 156 2.64 -3.96 -37.37
N SER A 157 3.23 -2.79 -37.61
CA SER A 157 4.34 -2.62 -38.56
C SER A 157 5.59 -3.41 -38.17
N LYS A 158 5.77 -3.70 -36.87
CA LYS A 158 6.81 -4.58 -36.33
C LYS A 158 6.42 -6.06 -36.31
N GLY A 159 5.19 -6.39 -36.70
CA GLY A 159 4.63 -7.73 -36.63
C GLY A 159 4.17 -8.14 -35.23
N ALA A 160 4.06 -7.19 -34.29
CA ALA A 160 3.44 -7.43 -32.99
C ALA A 160 1.90 -7.43 -33.10
N ILE A 161 1.24 -7.94 -32.07
CA ILE A 161 -0.20 -8.20 -31.98
C ILE A 161 -0.80 -7.29 -30.90
N PRO A 162 -1.43 -6.16 -31.28
CA PRO A 162 -2.04 -5.25 -30.33
C PRO A 162 -3.34 -5.82 -29.74
N VAL A 163 -3.59 -5.52 -28.47
CA VAL A 163 -4.85 -5.75 -27.76
C VAL A 163 -5.26 -4.45 -27.09
N LEU A 164 -6.42 -3.91 -27.48
CA LEU A 164 -6.98 -2.70 -26.89
C LEU A 164 -7.93 -3.04 -25.75
N MET A 165 -7.87 -2.26 -24.67
CA MET A 165 -8.78 -2.39 -23.54
C MET A 165 -9.46 -1.05 -23.23
N SER A 166 -10.72 -1.11 -22.80
CA SER A 166 -11.33 0.04 -22.12
C SER A 166 -10.66 0.28 -20.76
N PRO A 167 -10.55 1.53 -20.28
CA PRO A 167 -10.00 1.81 -18.95
C PRO A 167 -10.85 1.14 -17.86
N ILE A 168 -10.24 0.66 -16.78
CA ILE A 168 -10.97 0.16 -15.61
C ILE A 168 -12.02 1.18 -15.12
N PRO A 169 -13.13 0.76 -14.47
CA PRO A 169 -14.08 1.69 -13.89
C PRO A 169 -13.48 2.41 -12.68
N ARG A 170 -14.00 3.60 -12.39
CA ARG A 170 -13.78 4.25 -11.10
C ARG A 170 -14.75 3.70 -10.06
N ASN A 171 -14.36 3.74 -8.79
CA ASN A 171 -15.19 3.42 -7.64
C ASN A 171 -16.18 4.57 -7.31
N ASP A 172 -17.00 4.95 -8.29
CA ASP A 172 -17.91 6.10 -8.23
C ASP A 172 -19.37 5.64 -8.28
N TRP A 173 -19.77 4.80 -7.32
CA TRP A 173 -21.09 4.17 -7.26
C TRP A 173 -22.23 5.20 -7.36
N LYS A 174 -23.27 4.85 -8.11
CA LYS A 174 -24.54 5.59 -8.23
C LYS A 174 -25.68 4.62 -8.08
N ASP A 175 -26.46 4.78 -7.00
CA ASP A 175 -27.65 3.97 -6.73
C ASP A 175 -27.39 2.45 -6.78
N GLY A 176 -26.22 2.01 -6.27
CA GLY A 176 -25.81 0.61 -6.27
C GLY A 176 -25.23 0.10 -7.59
N SER A 177 -24.97 0.98 -8.56
CA SER A 177 -24.34 0.63 -9.84
C SER A 177 -23.04 1.39 -10.06
N VAL A 178 -22.09 0.75 -10.75
CA VAL A 178 -20.80 1.34 -11.12
C VAL A 178 -20.91 1.99 -12.51
N PRO A 179 -20.67 3.30 -12.68
CA PRO A 179 -20.80 3.93 -13.99
C PRO A 179 -19.86 3.33 -15.05
N ARG A 180 -20.41 2.95 -16.20
CA ARG A 180 -19.63 2.46 -17.36
C ARG A 180 -19.03 3.63 -18.14
N ASN A 181 -17.88 3.38 -18.76
CA ASN A 181 -17.23 4.27 -19.73
C ASN A 181 -17.68 3.97 -21.17
N ASP A 182 -18.99 3.78 -21.38
CA ASP A 182 -19.61 3.33 -22.63
C ASP A 182 -19.97 4.48 -23.59
N LYS A 183 -19.64 5.72 -23.23
CA LYS A 183 -19.92 6.94 -24.03
C LYS A 183 -18.68 7.77 -24.34
N SER A 184 -17.51 7.36 -23.85
CA SER A 184 -16.25 8.10 -24.03
C SER A 184 -15.09 7.15 -24.30
N TYR A 185 -13.97 7.26 -23.59
CA TYR A 185 -12.74 6.51 -23.82
C TYR A 185 -12.91 4.99 -23.93
N GLY A 186 -13.83 4.36 -23.17
CA GLY A 186 -14.12 2.93 -23.32
C GLY A 186 -14.83 2.60 -24.64
N LEU A 187 -15.77 3.45 -25.06
CA LEU A 187 -16.41 3.36 -26.38
C LEU A 187 -15.41 3.65 -27.51
N TRP A 188 -14.60 4.68 -27.38
CA TRP A 188 -13.62 5.07 -28.40
C TRP A 188 -12.55 3.98 -28.57
N ALA A 189 -12.05 3.41 -27.48
CA ALA A 189 -11.13 2.26 -27.54
C ALA A 189 -11.75 1.07 -28.29
N LYS A 190 -13.04 0.79 -28.06
CA LYS A 190 -13.79 -0.23 -28.79
C LYS A 190 -13.87 0.07 -30.28
N GLN A 191 -14.28 1.29 -30.65
CA GLN A 191 -14.43 1.71 -32.03
C GLN A 191 -13.09 1.62 -32.79
N ILE A 192 -12.01 2.09 -32.18
CA ILE A 192 -10.67 2.00 -32.77
C ILE A 192 -10.26 0.53 -32.94
N ALA A 193 -10.55 -0.34 -31.98
CA ALA A 193 -10.24 -1.75 -32.10
C ALA A 193 -10.99 -2.43 -33.26
N GLU A 194 -12.27 -2.09 -33.45
CA GLU A 194 -13.10 -2.57 -34.56
C GLU A 194 -12.57 -2.06 -35.90
N GLU A 195 -12.25 -0.77 -36.01
CA GLU A 195 -11.69 -0.15 -37.22
C GLU A 195 -10.32 -0.72 -37.59
N GLU A 196 -9.48 -0.96 -36.60
CA GLU A 196 -8.13 -1.52 -36.77
C GLU A 196 -8.15 -3.05 -36.89
N GLY A 197 -9.27 -3.74 -36.64
CA GLY A 197 -9.33 -5.19 -36.63
C GLY A 197 -8.39 -5.83 -35.61
N VAL A 198 -8.28 -5.24 -34.41
CA VAL A 198 -7.51 -5.79 -33.28
C VAL A 198 -8.44 -6.27 -32.18
N THR A 199 -7.94 -7.13 -31.29
CA THR A 199 -8.73 -7.62 -30.16
C THR A 199 -9.10 -6.48 -29.23
N PHE A 200 -10.38 -6.42 -28.86
CA PHE A 200 -10.88 -5.53 -27.82
C PHE A 200 -11.34 -6.32 -26.60
N ILE A 201 -10.90 -5.91 -25.42
CA ILE A 201 -11.42 -6.40 -24.14
C ILE A 201 -12.13 -5.26 -23.44
N ASN A 202 -13.43 -5.42 -23.17
CA ASN A 202 -14.20 -4.42 -22.44
C ASN A 202 -13.97 -4.53 -20.92
N LEU A 203 -12.75 -4.26 -20.49
CA LEU A 203 -12.32 -4.37 -19.10
C LEU A 203 -13.14 -3.48 -18.16
N ASN A 204 -13.58 -2.30 -18.64
CA ASN A 204 -14.46 -1.41 -17.89
C ASN A 204 -15.74 -2.11 -17.42
N ASP A 205 -16.46 -2.74 -18.36
CA ASP A 205 -17.75 -3.36 -18.08
C ASP A 205 -17.60 -4.68 -17.30
N LYS A 206 -16.59 -5.49 -17.66
CA LYS A 206 -16.24 -6.71 -16.91
C LYS A 206 -15.97 -6.39 -15.44
N MET A 207 -15.12 -5.39 -15.18
CA MET A 207 -14.76 -5.03 -13.81
C MET A 207 -15.90 -4.34 -13.07
N ALA A 208 -16.69 -3.50 -13.74
CA ALA A 208 -17.88 -2.88 -13.14
C ALA A 208 -18.90 -3.95 -12.71
N SER A 209 -19.15 -4.95 -13.56
CA SER A 209 -20.04 -6.06 -13.25
C SER A 209 -19.52 -6.92 -12.10
N ALA A 210 -18.20 -7.17 -12.05
CA ALA A 210 -17.57 -7.89 -10.94
C ALA A 210 -17.62 -7.10 -9.62
N MET A 211 -17.50 -5.77 -9.66
CA MET A 211 -17.67 -4.90 -8.50
C MET A 211 -19.11 -4.94 -8.00
N GLU A 212 -20.09 -4.80 -8.89
CA GLU A 212 -21.53 -4.86 -8.56
C GLU A 212 -21.93 -6.19 -7.93
N ALA A 213 -21.42 -7.30 -8.46
CA ALA A 213 -21.66 -8.63 -7.90
C ALA A 213 -21.11 -8.78 -6.46
N LYS A 214 -20.08 -8.00 -6.09
CA LYS A 214 -19.52 -7.97 -4.73
C LYS A 214 -20.26 -6.99 -3.82
N GLY A 215 -20.77 -5.89 -4.37
CA GLY A 215 -21.38 -4.80 -3.63
C GLY A 215 -20.37 -3.77 -3.10
N GLU A 216 -20.83 -2.54 -2.90
CA GLU A 216 -20.00 -1.37 -2.58
C GLU A 216 -19.13 -1.57 -1.34
N ASP A 217 -19.67 -2.15 -0.27
CA ASP A 217 -18.94 -2.38 0.99
C ASP A 217 -17.72 -3.30 0.83
N LEU A 218 -17.80 -4.29 -0.07
CA LEU A 218 -16.69 -5.23 -0.33
C LEU A 218 -15.74 -4.73 -1.43
N VAL A 219 -16.04 -3.58 -2.04
CA VAL A 219 -15.20 -2.93 -3.05
C VAL A 219 -14.47 -1.75 -2.43
N THR A 220 -15.19 -0.87 -1.75
CA THR A 220 -14.70 0.36 -1.12
C THR A 220 -13.93 0.05 0.16
N GLY A 221 -12.61 0.21 0.11
CA GLY A 221 -11.70 -0.20 1.18
C GLY A 221 -11.16 -1.62 1.04
N HIS A 222 -11.36 -2.27 -0.12
CA HIS A 222 -10.85 -3.62 -0.38
C HIS A 222 -10.21 -3.74 -1.78
N LEU A 223 -10.95 -3.42 -2.84
CA LEU A 223 -10.45 -3.38 -4.22
C LEU A 223 -9.96 -1.99 -4.60
N PHE A 224 -10.60 -0.96 -4.05
CA PHE A 224 -10.18 0.43 -4.09
C PHE A 224 -10.00 0.93 -2.66
N TYR A 225 -9.31 2.05 -2.50
CA TYR A 225 -9.17 2.69 -1.19
C TYR A 225 -10.33 3.66 -0.93
N LYS A 226 -10.72 3.83 0.33
CA LYS A 226 -11.75 4.84 0.69
C LYS A 226 -11.35 6.26 0.28
N ARG A 227 -10.05 6.51 0.21
CA ARG A 227 -9.44 7.80 -0.17
C ARG A 227 -9.23 7.99 -1.68
N ASP A 228 -9.39 6.92 -2.46
CA ASP A 228 -9.02 6.92 -3.86
C ASP A 228 -9.99 6.07 -4.68
N HIS A 229 -10.77 6.73 -5.53
CA HIS A 229 -11.74 6.07 -6.40
C HIS A 229 -11.16 5.63 -7.75
N THR A 230 -9.89 5.96 -8.06
CA THR A 230 -9.28 5.65 -9.36
C THR A 230 -8.24 4.53 -9.25
N HIS A 231 -7.38 4.56 -8.24
CA HIS A 231 -6.30 3.59 -8.11
C HIS A 231 -6.71 2.40 -7.26
N THR A 232 -6.45 1.20 -7.76
CA THR A 232 -6.80 -0.05 -7.10
C THR A 232 -5.77 -0.44 -6.04
N SER A 233 -6.22 -1.22 -5.07
CA SER A 233 -5.34 -2.03 -4.23
C SER A 233 -4.76 -3.20 -5.06
N ALA A 234 -3.82 -3.96 -4.49
CA ALA A 234 -3.32 -5.18 -5.10
C ALA A 234 -4.46 -6.16 -5.48
N LYS A 235 -5.50 -6.26 -4.66
CA LYS A 235 -6.67 -7.12 -4.95
C LYS A 235 -7.49 -6.61 -6.13
N GLY A 236 -7.63 -5.28 -6.26
CA GLY A 236 -8.32 -4.69 -7.41
C GLY A 236 -7.51 -4.84 -8.70
N ALA A 237 -6.19 -4.68 -8.63
CA ALA A 237 -5.29 -4.91 -9.76
C ALA A 237 -5.31 -6.37 -10.25
N VAL A 238 -5.27 -7.33 -9.32
CA VAL A 238 -5.45 -8.76 -9.61
C VAL A 238 -6.81 -9.05 -10.25
N LEU A 239 -7.89 -8.47 -9.73
CA LEU A 239 -9.21 -8.64 -10.35
C LEU A 239 -9.22 -8.13 -11.80
N ALA A 240 -8.63 -6.98 -12.07
CA ALA A 240 -8.51 -6.47 -13.43
C ALA A 240 -7.67 -7.42 -14.31
N ALA A 241 -6.53 -7.91 -13.83
CA ALA A 241 -5.69 -8.87 -14.55
C ALA A 241 -6.43 -10.19 -14.86
N SER A 242 -7.22 -10.72 -13.91
CA SER A 242 -8.03 -11.92 -14.16
C SER A 242 -9.10 -11.70 -15.23
N LEU A 243 -9.73 -10.53 -15.25
CA LEU A 243 -10.75 -10.18 -16.24
C LEU A 243 -10.16 -9.93 -17.63
N ILE A 244 -8.88 -9.54 -17.72
CA ILE A 244 -8.11 -9.51 -18.97
C ILE A 244 -7.88 -10.94 -19.47
N ALA A 245 -7.43 -11.86 -18.61
CA ALA A 245 -7.27 -13.27 -18.95
C ALA A 245 -8.59 -13.92 -19.43
N GLU A 246 -9.70 -13.61 -18.76
CA GLU A 246 -11.04 -14.00 -19.19
C GLU A 246 -11.38 -13.43 -20.58
N GLY A 247 -11.17 -12.13 -20.79
CA GLY A 247 -11.39 -11.48 -22.09
C GLY A 247 -10.54 -12.06 -23.22
N LEU A 248 -9.30 -12.45 -22.95
CA LEU A 248 -8.44 -13.15 -23.90
C LEU A 248 -8.99 -14.53 -24.25
N THR A 249 -9.47 -15.28 -23.25
CA THR A 249 -10.10 -16.59 -23.42
C THR A 249 -11.33 -16.54 -24.33
N GLU A 250 -12.17 -15.52 -24.15
CA GLU A 250 -13.37 -15.27 -24.96
C GLU A 250 -13.07 -14.79 -26.38
N SER A 251 -11.83 -14.35 -26.64
CA SER A 251 -11.42 -13.79 -27.93
C SER A 251 -10.75 -14.83 -28.83
N ASP A 252 -10.51 -14.46 -30.09
CA ASP A 252 -9.66 -15.21 -31.02
C ASP A 252 -8.17 -14.82 -30.94
N ASN A 253 -7.77 -14.02 -29.95
CA ASN A 253 -6.38 -13.58 -29.79
C ASN A 253 -5.46 -14.76 -29.44
N SER A 254 -4.31 -14.85 -30.10
CA SER A 254 -3.35 -15.94 -29.87
C SER A 254 -2.68 -15.92 -28.50
N LEU A 255 -2.70 -14.80 -27.77
CA LEU A 255 -2.18 -14.71 -26.40
C LEU A 255 -2.89 -15.69 -25.45
N LYS A 256 -4.14 -16.08 -25.74
CA LYS A 256 -4.90 -17.05 -24.94
C LYS A 256 -4.23 -18.42 -24.81
N HIS A 257 -3.35 -18.76 -25.75
CA HIS A 257 -2.59 -20.03 -25.71
C HIS A 257 -1.50 -20.05 -24.64
N PHE A 258 -1.16 -18.90 -24.07
CA PHE A 258 -0.20 -18.77 -22.99
C PHE A 258 -0.87 -18.55 -21.63
N LEU A 259 -2.20 -18.62 -21.52
CA LEU A 259 -2.88 -18.48 -20.24
C LEU A 259 -2.68 -19.74 -19.39
N LEU A 260 -2.49 -19.54 -18.08
CA LEU A 260 -2.49 -20.63 -17.10
C LEU A 260 -3.92 -21.09 -16.85
N GLU A 261 -4.14 -22.41 -16.76
CA GLU A 261 -5.44 -23.01 -16.42
C GLU A 261 -5.82 -22.69 -14.97
N ASP A 262 -4.86 -22.84 -14.04
CA ASP A 262 -5.00 -22.56 -12.62
C ASP A 262 -3.89 -21.61 -12.12
N PRO A 263 -4.04 -20.29 -12.31
CA PRO A 263 -3.02 -19.32 -11.91
C PRO A 263 -2.88 -19.22 -10.38
N GLU A 264 -1.65 -19.33 -9.87
CA GLU A 264 -1.34 -19.09 -8.45
C GLU A 264 -1.14 -17.59 -8.19
N VAL A 265 -2.17 -16.94 -7.63
CA VAL A 265 -2.13 -15.52 -7.33
C VAL A 265 -1.37 -15.23 -6.03
N THR A 266 -0.31 -14.43 -6.12
CA THR A 266 0.44 -13.91 -4.98
C THR A 266 0.22 -12.42 -4.81
N LEU A 267 -0.24 -12.02 -3.61
CA LEU A 267 -0.38 -10.62 -3.21
C LEU A 267 0.81 -10.18 -2.35
N PRO A 268 1.07 -8.85 -2.25
CA PRO A 268 2.05 -8.33 -1.31
C PRO A 268 1.77 -8.76 0.12
N ARG A 269 2.83 -9.12 0.88
CA ARG A 269 2.72 -9.47 2.30
C ARG A 269 2.07 -8.32 3.06
N LYS A 270 1.06 -8.63 3.89
CA LYS A 270 0.57 -7.67 4.88
C LYS A 270 1.60 -7.53 6.00
N ARG A 271 2.01 -6.31 6.33
CA ARG A 271 2.88 -6.05 7.48
C ARG A 271 2.09 -6.18 8.78
N ASN A 272 2.76 -6.44 9.90
CA ASN A 272 2.14 -6.40 11.22
C ASN A 272 2.45 -5.09 11.93
N LEU A 273 1.46 -4.59 12.66
CA LEU A 273 1.63 -3.55 13.67
C LEU A 273 1.28 -4.11 15.04
N PHE A 274 2.28 -4.29 15.89
CA PHE A 274 2.08 -4.69 17.28
C PHE A 274 1.96 -3.45 18.17
N ILE A 275 0.99 -3.45 19.07
CA ILE A 275 0.79 -2.38 20.05
C ILE A 275 0.99 -3.00 21.43
N ILE A 276 2.00 -2.54 22.18
CA ILE A 276 2.27 -2.96 23.55
C ILE A 276 2.09 -1.78 24.50
N GLY A 277 1.58 -2.07 25.70
CA GLY A 277 1.32 -1.03 26.68
C GLY A 277 0.45 -1.48 27.84
N ASP A 278 -0.04 -0.47 28.57
CA ASP A 278 -0.83 -0.64 29.78
C ASP A 278 -2.37 -0.54 29.54
N SER A 279 -3.14 -0.30 30.60
CA SER A 279 -4.60 -0.20 30.54
C SER A 279 -5.11 0.99 29.72
N THR A 280 -4.31 2.03 29.50
CA THR A 280 -4.69 3.15 28.63
C THR A 280 -4.53 2.82 27.14
N VAL A 281 -4.00 1.64 26.82
CA VAL A 281 -3.78 1.13 25.46
C VAL A 281 -4.62 -0.12 25.18
N ALA A 282 -4.76 -1.00 26.19
CA ALA A 282 -5.40 -2.31 26.08
C ALA A 282 -6.93 -2.24 25.95
N ASP A 283 -7.50 -3.31 25.40
CA ASP A 283 -8.88 -3.68 25.71
C ASP A 283 -8.92 -4.26 27.14
N ASN A 284 -9.60 -3.56 28.04
CA ASN A 284 -9.65 -3.93 29.44
C ASN A 284 -10.82 -4.88 29.76
N GLY A 285 -11.71 -5.17 28.80
CA GLY A 285 -12.88 -6.03 29.00
C GLY A 285 -13.81 -5.59 30.15
N GLN A 286 -13.73 -4.32 30.55
CA GLN A 286 -14.54 -3.70 31.61
C GLN A 286 -15.52 -2.73 30.96
N ASP A 287 -16.78 -2.76 31.40
CA ASP A 287 -17.79 -1.81 30.94
C ASP A 287 -17.33 -0.37 31.23
N GLY A 288 -17.25 0.44 30.17
CA GLY A 288 -17.00 1.89 30.26
C GLY A 288 -15.54 2.35 30.24
N LYS A 289 -14.52 1.47 30.34
CA LYS A 289 -13.08 1.85 30.28
C LYS A 289 -12.34 1.12 29.17
N THR A 290 -11.64 1.85 28.31
CA THR A 290 -10.93 1.26 27.17
C THR A 290 -9.73 2.10 26.76
N GLY A 291 -8.72 1.42 26.21
CA GLY A 291 -7.50 2.05 25.73
C GLY A 291 -7.56 2.44 24.26
N TRP A 292 -6.71 3.40 23.87
CA TRP A 292 -6.68 3.92 22.50
C TRP A 292 -6.27 2.88 21.45
N GLY A 293 -5.49 1.86 21.84
CA GLY A 293 -5.06 0.79 20.94
C GLY A 293 -6.22 -0.03 20.37
N VAL A 294 -7.39 0.00 21.01
CA VAL A 294 -8.63 -0.63 20.51
C VAL A 294 -9.18 0.10 19.28
N TYR A 295 -9.00 1.42 19.23
CA TYR A 295 -9.57 2.29 18.20
C TYR A 295 -8.60 2.62 17.07
N LEU A 296 -7.29 2.46 17.29
CA LEU A 296 -6.28 2.73 16.26
C LEU A 296 -6.56 2.02 14.92
N PRO A 297 -7.02 0.75 14.86
CA PRO A 297 -7.30 0.08 13.57
C PRO A 297 -8.26 0.84 12.64
N GLN A 298 -9.08 1.76 13.17
CA GLN A 298 -9.99 2.60 12.37
C GLN A 298 -9.24 3.63 11.50
N HIS A 299 -8.01 3.97 11.89
CA HIS A 299 -7.13 4.91 11.20
C HIS A 299 -5.99 4.22 10.45
N ILE A 300 -6.02 2.88 10.39
CA ILE A 300 -5.00 2.07 9.75
C ILE A 300 -5.56 1.40 8.50
N ASP A 301 -4.77 1.38 7.43
CA ASP A 301 -5.04 0.60 6.22
C ASP A 301 -4.90 -0.90 6.48
N THR A 302 -5.97 -1.50 6.97
CA THR A 302 -6.05 -2.93 7.28
C THR A 302 -6.05 -3.84 6.04
N THR A 303 -6.08 -3.27 4.83
CA THR A 303 -5.89 -4.04 3.59
C THR A 303 -4.42 -4.44 3.42
N ARG A 304 -3.49 -3.67 3.97
CA ARG A 304 -2.03 -3.89 3.88
C ARG A 304 -1.36 -4.15 5.22
N MET A 305 -2.05 -3.91 6.33
CA MET A 305 -1.51 -4.11 7.67
C MET A 305 -2.46 -4.91 8.56
N THR A 306 -1.91 -5.80 9.39
CA THR A 306 -2.63 -6.47 10.47
C THR A 306 -2.26 -5.80 11.78
N VAL A 307 -3.24 -5.31 12.54
CA VAL A 307 -3.00 -4.65 13.83
C VAL A 307 -3.23 -5.62 14.97
N HIS A 308 -2.22 -5.78 15.82
CA HIS A 308 -2.22 -6.66 16.99
C HIS A 308 -2.11 -5.82 18.26
N ASN A 309 -3.24 -5.52 18.90
CA ASN A 309 -3.21 -4.90 20.22
C ASN A 309 -2.87 -5.94 21.29
N LYS A 310 -1.60 -5.99 21.68
CA LYS A 310 -1.04 -6.90 22.69
C LYS A 310 -0.88 -6.21 24.05
N ALA A 311 -1.31 -4.96 24.18
CA ALA A 311 -1.30 -4.25 25.45
C ALA A 311 -2.16 -4.97 26.49
N ARG A 312 -1.78 -4.84 27.76
CA ARG A 312 -2.46 -5.55 28.86
C ARG A 312 -2.70 -4.63 30.05
N GLY A 313 -3.96 -4.58 30.48
CA GLY A 313 -4.37 -3.77 31.62
C GLY A 313 -3.55 -4.04 32.87
N GLY A 314 -3.08 -2.95 33.51
CA GLY A 314 -2.31 -3.00 34.74
C GLY A 314 -0.87 -3.49 34.61
N ARG A 315 -0.31 -3.58 33.39
CA ARG A 315 1.12 -3.88 33.19
C ARG A 315 1.94 -2.60 33.13
N SER A 316 3.19 -2.70 33.56
CA SER A 316 4.26 -1.70 33.38
C SER A 316 5.29 -2.24 32.38
N SER A 317 6.27 -1.42 32.01
CA SER A 317 7.41 -1.90 31.20
C SER A 317 8.13 -3.08 31.84
N ARG A 318 8.17 -3.13 33.18
CA ARG A 318 8.70 -4.27 33.95
C ARG A 318 7.81 -5.50 33.84
N THR A 319 6.55 -5.39 34.25
CA THR A 319 5.70 -6.59 34.41
C THR A 319 5.29 -7.19 33.08
N PHE A 320 5.22 -6.39 32.02
CA PHE A 320 5.01 -6.91 30.67
C PHE A 320 6.14 -7.84 30.23
N ARG A 321 7.38 -7.55 30.62
CA ARG A 321 8.53 -8.44 30.37
C ARG A 321 8.54 -9.64 31.32
N TYR A 322 8.33 -9.41 32.62
CA TYR A 322 8.32 -10.48 33.63
C TYR A 322 7.28 -11.57 33.33
N GLU A 323 6.13 -11.19 32.80
CA GLU A 323 5.04 -12.11 32.44
C GLU A 323 5.20 -12.71 31.02
N GLU A 324 6.38 -12.60 30.41
CA GLU A 324 6.70 -13.13 29.07
C GLU A 324 5.80 -12.62 27.93
N LEU A 325 5.03 -11.54 28.17
CA LEU A 325 4.14 -10.95 27.16
C LEU A 325 4.95 -10.33 26.01
N TRP A 326 6.14 -9.81 26.30
CA TRP A 326 7.05 -9.35 25.27
C TRP A 326 7.64 -10.50 24.45
N ASP A 327 8.02 -11.62 25.08
CA ASP A 327 8.58 -12.75 24.34
C ASP A 327 7.54 -13.36 23.39
N ALA A 328 6.25 -13.37 23.79
CA ALA A 328 5.15 -13.72 22.90
C ALA A 328 5.11 -12.80 21.66
N VAL A 329 5.17 -11.48 21.83
CA VAL A 329 5.22 -10.52 20.71
C VAL A 329 6.47 -10.71 19.86
N LYS A 330 7.65 -10.80 20.49
CA LYS A 330 8.94 -10.95 19.80
C LYS A 330 8.98 -12.19 18.93
N SER A 331 8.35 -13.28 19.36
CA SER A 331 8.27 -14.53 18.59
C SER A 331 7.41 -14.44 17.33
N GLU A 332 6.54 -13.42 17.23
CA GLU A 332 5.66 -13.17 16.08
C GLU A 332 6.20 -12.07 15.14
N LEU A 333 7.31 -11.40 15.48
CA LEU A 333 7.86 -10.31 14.65
C LEU A 333 8.51 -10.85 13.37
N GLU A 334 8.20 -10.19 12.25
CA GLU A 334 8.87 -10.37 10.98
C GLU A 334 9.58 -9.08 10.53
N PRO A 335 10.67 -9.16 9.73
CA PRO A 335 11.29 -7.97 9.16
C PRO A 335 10.29 -7.05 8.43
N GLY A 336 10.41 -5.76 8.72
CA GLY A 336 9.51 -4.71 8.20
C GLY A 336 8.25 -4.47 9.03
N ASP A 337 7.98 -5.26 10.08
CA ASP A 337 6.88 -5.00 11.01
C ASP A 337 7.13 -3.75 11.87
N PHE A 338 6.10 -3.28 12.58
CA PHE A 338 6.15 -2.10 13.44
C PHE A 338 5.72 -2.45 14.87
N VAL A 339 6.31 -1.80 15.86
CA VAL A 339 5.89 -1.93 17.27
C VAL A 339 5.65 -0.55 17.88
N LEU A 340 4.39 -0.26 18.22
CA LEU A 340 4.02 0.89 19.06
C LEU A 340 4.14 0.52 20.53
N MET A 341 4.84 1.33 21.31
CA MET A 341 5.12 1.06 22.73
C MET A 341 4.69 2.23 23.60
N GLN A 342 3.79 2.00 24.56
CA GLN A 342 3.41 3.04 25.54
C GLN A 342 3.30 2.47 26.96
N PHE A 343 4.24 2.87 27.82
CA PHE A 343 4.28 2.53 29.24
C PHE A 343 4.62 3.76 30.09
N GLY A 344 4.38 3.68 31.41
CA GLY A 344 4.69 4.75 32.36
C GLY A 344 3.70 4.86 33.53
N HIS A 345 2.40 4.63 33.29
CA HIS A 345 1.40 4.83 34.34
C HIS A 345 1.57 3.89 35.54
N ASN A 346 1.85 2.62 35.25
CA ASN A 346 2.03 1.57 36.27
C ASN A 346 3.48 1.50 36.78
N ASP A 347 4.43 1.99 36.00
CA ASP A 347 5.86 2.07 36.33
C ASP A 347 6.13 3.00 37.53
N GLY A 348 5.27 4.01 37.74
CA GLY A 348 5.27 4.90 38.90
C GLY A 348 4.96 4.25 40.25
N GLY A 349 4.55 2.98 40.26
CA GLY A 349 4.25 2.23 41.48
C GLY A 349 5.49 1.95 42.35
N ASN A 350 5.25 1.47 43.58
CA ASN A 350 6.34 0.95 44.41
C ASN A 350 6.82 -0.40 43.86
N VAL A 351 8.13 -0.63 43.86
CA VAL A 351 8.76 -1.82 43.27
C VAL A 351 8.46 -3.11 44.04
N ASP A 352 8.16 -3.00 45.34
CA ASP A 352 8.04 -4.08 46.32
C ASP A 352 6.62 -4.24 46.90
N LYS A 353 5.63 -3.50 46.37
CA LYS A 353 4.23 -3.66 46.77
C LYS A 353 3.51 -4.68 45.92
N ALA A 354 2.48 -5.29 46.51
CA ALA A 354 1.59 -6.24 45.85
C ALA A 354 1.16 -5.75 44.45
N LYS A 355 1.16 -6.67 43.47
CA LYS A 355 1.09 -6.46 42.01
C LYS A 355 2.43 -6.15 41.32
N TYR A 356 3.47 -5.75 42.05
CA TYR A 356 4.87 -5.59 41.59
C TYR A 356 5.03 -4.79 40.29
N ARG A 357 4.21 -3.74 40.12
CA ARG A 357 4.16 -2.95 38.90
C ARG A 357 5.29 -1.95 38.77
N GLY A 358 5.80 -1.42 39.88
CA GLY A 358 6.82 -0.37 39.84
C GLY A 358 8.11 -0.82 39.18
N SER A 359 8.74 0.07 38.42
CA SER A 359 10.14 -0.06 37.98
C SER A 359 11.01 0.93 38.74
N LEU A 360 12.34 0.76 38.69
CA LEU A 360 13.23 1.80 39.20
C LEU A 360 13.11 3.04 38.31
N LYS A 361 13.29 4.21 38.91
CA LYS A 361 13.15 5.50 38.21
C LYS A 361 14.42 5.85 37.44
N GLY A 362 14.28 6.48 36.28
CA GLY A 362 15.42 7.00 35.52
C GLY A 362 15.87 6.13 34.34
N MET A 363 17.06 6.47 33.85
CA MET A 363 17.68 5.93 32.63
C MET A 363 18.91 5.05 32.86
N SER A 364 19.38 4.96 34.12
CA SER A 364 20.60 4.24 34.50
C SER A 364 20.43 2.72 34.39
N ASP A 365 21.53 1.98 34.49
CA ASP A 365 21.53 0.52 34.56
C ASP A 365 21.41 0.01 36.02
N GLU A 366 20.89 0.84 36.93
CA GLU A 366 20.67 0.45 38.32
C GLU A 366 19.69 -0.72 38.42
N THR A 367 19.95 -1.59 39.39
CA THR A 367 19.10 -2.74 39.69
C THR A 367 18.75 -2.83 41.17
N GLN A 368 17.63 -3.49 41.45
CA GLN A 368 17.22 -3.84 42.81
C GLN A 368 16.64 -5.25 42.82
N GLU A 369 17.10 -6.08 43.74
CA GLU A 369 16.49 -7.37 44.02
C GLU A 369 15.17 -7.19 44.77
N VAL A 370 14.08 -7.73 44.23
CA VAL A 370 12.75 -7.69 44.83
C VAL A 370 12.24 -9.11 45.05
N GLN A 371 11.96 -9.46 46.30
CA GLN A 371 11.27 -10.70 46.63
C GLN A 371 9.82 -10.63 46.14
N ARG A 372 9.48 -11.45 45.14
CA ARG A 372 8.10 -11.72 44.74
C ARG A 372 7.58 -12.90 45.53
N ASP A 373 6.82 -12.63 46.59
CA ASP A 373 5.96 -13.61 47.27
C ASP A 373 6.51 -15.05 47.24
N SER A 374 5.82 -16.02 46.64
CA SER A 374 6.32 -17.40 46.47
C SER A 374 7.07 -17.63 45.15
N SER A 375 7.20 -16.61 44.30
CA SER A 375 7.81 -16.69 42.96
C SER A 375 9.33 -16.48 42.96
N GLY A 376 9.93 -16.14 44.10
CA GLY A 376 11.37 -15.96 44.25
C GLY A 376 11.83 -14.51 44.13
N ILE A 377 13.12 -14.29 43.92
CA ILE A 377 13.72 -12.96 43.80
C ILE A 377 13.76 -12.56 42.32
N GLU A 378 13.30 -11.34 42.01
CA GLU A 378 13.39 -10.72 40.69
C GLU A 378 14.40 -9.56 40.72
N THR A 379 15.32 -9.53 39.76
CA THR A 379 16.16 -8.35 39.49
C THR A 379 15.36 -7.30 38.73
N VAL A 380 15.09 -6.17 39.38
CA VAL A 380 14.31 -5.06 38.83
C VAL A 380 15.24 -4.01 38.26
N HIS A 381 14.95 -3.55 37.05
CA HIS A 381 15.72 -2.50 36.37
C HIS A 381 14.98 -1.16 36.36
N THR A 382 15.66 -0.13 35.85
CA THR A 382 15.04 1.17 35.58
C THR A 382 14.05 1.12 34.41
N TYR A 383 13.10 2.05 34.39
CA TYR A 383 12.21 2.27 33.26
C TYR A 383 12.99 2.42 31.94
N GLY A 384 14.04 3.26 31.94
CA GLY A 384 14.87 3.47 30.76
C GLY A 384 15.54 2.19 30.27
N TRP A 385 15.99 1.32 31.18
CA TRP A 385 16.53 0.01 30.80
C TRP A 385 15.48 -0.84 30.08
N TYR A 386 14.27 -1.00 30.63
CA TYR A 386 13.23 -1.82 29.99
C TYR A 386 12.84 -1.30 28.61
N MET A 387 12.64 0.02 28.48
CA MET A 387 12.31 0.64 27.20
C MET A 387 13.43 0.45 26.16
N LYS A 388 14.71 0.61 26.56
CA LYS A 388 15.86 0.34 25.69
C LYS A 388 15.92 -1.12 25.22
N GLN A 389 15.55 -2.09 26.06
CA GLN A 389 15.49 -3.50 25.63
C GLN A 389 14.42 -3.73 24.57
N TYR A 390 13.20 -3.22 24.76
CA TYR A 390 12.13 -3.37 23.77
C TYR A 390 12.49 -2.76 22.41
N ILE A 391 13.12 -1.58 22.42
CA ILE A 391 13.62 -0.93 21.21
C ILE A 391 14.64 -1.82 20.50
N LYS A 392 15.69 -2.26 21.21
CA LYS A 392 16.78 -3.06 20.63
C LYS A 392 16.28 -4.38 20.07
N GLU A 393 15.47 -5.11 20.84
CA GLU A 393 14.95 -6.42 20.42
C GLU A 393 13.96 -6.29 19.25
N THR A 394 13.25 -5.16 19.14
CA THR A 394 12.44 -4.86 17.94
C THR A 394 13.33 -4.66 16.71
N GLN A 395 14.42 -3.89 16.84
CA GLN A 395 15.37 -3.65 15.75
C GLN A 395 16.11 -4.93 15.35
N GLU A 396 16.48 -5.78 16.31
CA GLU A 396 17.12 -7.08 16.08
C GLU A 396 16.22 -8.03 15.28
N ALA A 397 14.89 -7.94 15.45
CA ALA A 397 13.91 -8.66 14.64
C ALA A 397 13.69 -8.05 13.24
N GLY A 398 14.39 -6.96 12.89
CA GLY A 398 14.19 -6.21 11.65
C GLY A 398 12.90 -5.39 11.61
N ALA A 399 12.25 -5.20 12.76
CA ALA A 399 11.05 -4.38 12.91
C ALA A 399 11.41 -2.95 13.35
N THR A 400 10.46 -2.02 13.20
CA THR A 400 10.65 -0.60 13.55
C THR A 400 10.00 -0.28 14.89
N PRO A 401 10.78 0.13 15.92
CA PRO A 401 10.22 0.56 17.19
C PRO A 401 9.75 2.02 17.15
N ILE A 402 8.54 2.26 17.64
CA ILE A 402 7.97 3.59 17.86
C ILE A 402 7.47 3.69 19.30
N VAL A 403 8.12 4.53 20.10
CA VAL A 403 7.75 4.79 21.49
C VAL A 403 6.82 6.00 21.55
N LEU A 404 5.72 5.85 22.27
CA LEU A 404 4.80 6.93 22.59
C LEU A 404 4.93 7.25 24.08
N SER A 405 5.00 8.53 24.41
CA SER A 405 4.80 8.96 25.81
C SER A 405 3.40 8.58 26.29
N MET A 406 3.24 8.28 27.58
CA MET A 406 1.93 8.00 28.16
C MET A 406 0.94 9.17 27.98
N ILE A 407 -0.35 8.87 27.73
CA ILE A 407 -1.39 9.91 27.70
C ILE A 407 -1.44 10.70 29.02
N PRO A 408 -1.91 11.96 29.02
CA PRO A 408 -2.09 12.71 30.25
C PRO A 408 -3.20 12.10 31.12
N ARG A 409 -3.02 12.21 32.44
CA ARG A 409 -4.13 12.03 33.38
C ARG A 409 -5.07 13.23 33.30
N ASN A 410 -6.31 13.07 33.76
CA ASN A 410 -7.24 14.18 33.96
C ASN A 410 -6.87 14.99 35.23
N GLU A 411 -5.64 15.50 35.24
CA GLU A 411 -5.09 16.33 36.30
C GLU A 411 -4.66 17.67 35.72
N TRP A 412 -4.99 18.73 36.45
CA TRP A 412 -4.85 20.11 35.98
C TRP A 412 -4.11 20.98 36.99
N PRO A 413 -2.84 20.68 37.33
CA PRO A 413 -2.05 21.56 38.17
C PRO A 413 -1.98 22.96 37.53
N ASP A 414 -2.22 23.98 38.34
CA ASP A 414 -2.20 25.39 37.91
C ASP A 414 -3.08 25.71 36.69
N GLY A 415 -4.17 24.94 36.50
CA GLY A 415 -5.13 25.14 35.41
C GLY A 415 -4.67 24.63 34.04
N LYS A 416 -3.58 23.84 33.98
CA LYS A 416 -3.03 23.22 32.76
C LYS A 416 -2.95 21.71 32.91
N VAL A 417 -3.15 20.97 31.82
CA VAL A 417 -3.07 19.51 31.83
C VAL A 417 -1.66 19.07 32.22
N GLU A 418 -1.56 18.07 33.11
CA GLU A 418 -0.29 17.54 33.60
C GLU A 418 0.63 17.10 32.44
N ARG A 419 1.89 17.57 32.47
CA ARG A 419 2.97 17.15 31.58
C ARG A 419 4.15 16.63 32.42
N PRO A 420 4.34 15.29 32.52
CA PRO A 420 5.41 14.67 33.31
C PRO A 420 6.83 14.82 32.70
N THR A 421 7.22 16.05 32.37
CA THR A 421 8.44 16.41 31.61
C THR A 421 9.76 16.09 32.30
N ASP A 422 9.75 15.79 33.61
CA ASP A 422 10.94 15.37 34.36
C ASP A 422 10.95 13.86 34.69
N SER A 423 10.00 13.09 34.15
CA SER A 423 9.85 11.65 34.47
C SER A 423 9.56 10.80 33.22
N TYR A 424 8.55 9.92 33.25
CA TYR A 424 8.29 8.89 32.24
C TYR A 424 8.14 9.42 30.81
N VAL A 425 7.60 10.63 30.62
CA VAL A 425 7.53 11.25 29.27
C VAL A 425 8.95 11.54 28.75
N LYS A 426 9.81 12.09 29.60
CA LYS A 426 11.22 12.36 29.30
C LYS A 426 12.02 11.08 29.13
N TRP A 427 11.91 10.14 30.05
CA TRP A 427 12.67 8.88 29.98
C TRP A 427 12.27 8.04 28.75
N ALA A 428 11.01 8.08 28.33
CA ALA A 428 10.58 7.42 27.09
C ALA A 428 11.28 8.01 25.87
N LYS A 429 11.44 9.34 25.84
CA LYS A 429 12.20 10.03 24.80
C LYS A 429 13.70 9.71 24.88
N GLU A 430 14.29 9.80 26.06
CA GLU A 430 15.72 9.50 26.27
C GLU A 430 16.06 8.06 25.89
N ALA A 431 15.15 7.10 26.13
CA ALA A 431 15.33 5.73 25.68
C ALA A 431 15.42 5.60 24.15
N VAL A 432 14.60 6.35 23.40
CA VAL A 432 14.69 6.41 21.94
C VAL A 432 15.96 7.15 21.50
N ASP A 433 16.32 8.24 22.16
CA ASP A 433 17.54 8.99 21.83
C ASP A 433 18.80 8.12 22.02
N GLU A 434 18.82 7.23 23.02
CA GLU A 434 19.94 6.31 23.30
C GLU A 434 19.93 5.03 22.46
N ALA A 435 18.76 4.44 22.18
CA ALA A 435 18.65 3.13 21.51
C ALA A 435 18.19 3.21 20.03
N GLY A 436 17.79 4.38 19.55
CA GLY A 436 17.27 4.59 18.20
C GLY A 436 15.78 4.22 18.05
N GLY A 437 15.20 4.53 16.89
CA GLY A 437 13.76 4.38 16.63
C GLY A 437 13.05 5.73 16.56
N PHE A 438 11.73 5.70 16.75
CA PHE A 438 10.90 6.90 16.67
C PHE A 438 10.24 7.21 18.02
N TYR A 439 10.10 8.50 18.32
CA TYR A 439 9.40 8.98 19.50
C TYR A 439 8.22 9.85 19.09
N LEU A 440 7.04 9.56 19.63
CA LEU A 440 5.83 10.37 19.48
C LEU A 440 5.44 10.94 20.85
N ASN A 441 5.42 12.27 20.96
CA ASN A 441 5.00 12.95 22.20
C ASN A 441 3.46 13.01 22.29
N LEU A 442 2.85 11.84 22.47
CA LEU A 442 1.40 11.69 22.63
C LEU A 442 0.86 12.45 23.86
N ASN A 443 1.66 12.59 24.92
CA ASN A 443 1.27 13.32 26.12
C ASN A 443 0.98 14.79 25.78
N GLU A 444 1.92 15.46 25.11
CA GLU A 444 1.75 16.84 24.69
C GLU A 444 0.58 17.02 23.72
N ALA A 445 0.48 16.15 22.70
CA ALA A 445 -0.56 16.26 21.69
C ALA A 445 -1.96 16.10 22.29
N VAL A 446 -2.16 15.11 23.18
CA VAL A 446 -3.44 14.93 23.88
C VAL A 446 -3.69 16.06 24.88
N ALA A 447 -2.66 16.53 25.59
CA ALA A 447 -2.79 17.66 26.53
C ALA A 447 -3.29 18.93 25.83
N GLN A 448 -2.78 19.24 24.63
CA GLN A 448 -3.27 20.36 23.82
C GLN A 448 -4.74 20.23 23.44
N LYS A 449 -5.18 19.03 23.04
CA LYS A 449 -6.60 18.76 22.74
C LYS A 449 -7.48 18.89 23.98
N TYR A 450 -7.05 18.34 25.12
CA TYR A 450 -7.76 18.47 26.40
C TYR A 450 -7.88 19.93 26.84
N GLU A 451 -6.81 20.72 26.71
CA GLU A 451 -6.84 22.16 26.99
C GLU A 451 -7.82 22.91 26.09
N ALA A 452 -7.90 22.56 24.81
CA ALA A 452 -8.86 23.16 23.88
C ALA A 452 -10.32 22.78 24.20
N MET A 453 -10.57 21.55 24.68
CA MET A 453 -11.89 21.09 25.10
C MET A 453 -12.35 21.71 26.43
N GLY A 454 -11.40 22.04 27.30
CA GLY A 454 -11.66 22.51 28.65
C GLY A 454 -11.93 21.38 29.65
N LYS A 455 -11.65 21.66 30.93
CA LYS A 455 -11.65 20.70 32.04
C LYS A 455 -12.97 19.94 32.21
N ASP A 456 -14.11 20.62 32.08
CA ASP A 456 -15.43 19.99 32.28
C ASP A 456 -15.76 18.98 31.17
N SER A 457 -15.46 19.32 29.92
CA SER A 457 -15.60 18.43 28.77
C SER A 457 -14.68 17.21 28.90
N VAL A 458 -13.42 17.43 29.31
CA VAL A 458 -12.45 16.35 29.50
C VAL A 458 -12.87 15.43 30.64
N LYS A 459 -13.46 15.94 31.72
CA LYS A 459 -13.97 15.10 32.82
C LYS A 459 -14.97 14.05 32.33
N ALA A 460 -15.79 14.34 31.31
CA ALA A 460 -16.73 13.37 30.75
C ALA A 460 -16.04 12.21 30.00
N LEU A 461 -14.78 12.35 29.62
CA LEU A 461 -13.99 11.28 28.98
C LEU A 461 -13.45 10.25 29.98
N PHE A 462 -13.51 10.53 31.28
CA PHE A 462 -12.98 9.69 32.34
C PHE A 462 -14.11 9.29 33.32
N PRO A 463 -14.60 8.04 33.28
CA PRO A 463 -15.83 7.67 33.97
C PRO A 463 -15.72 7.71 35.50
N ASP A 464 -14.64 7.15 36.08
CA ASP A 464 -14.55 6.96 37.54
C ASP A 464 -13.19 7.35 38.16
N ASP A 465 -12.15 7.53 37.34
CA ASP A 465 -10.82 7.88 37.82
C ASP A 465 -10.17 8.92 36.89
N HIS A 466 -8.89 9.20 37.08
CA HIS A 466 -8.15 10.25 36.39
C HIS A 466 -7.19 9.68 35.33
N THR A 467 -7.17 8.36 35.11
CA THR A 467 -6.20 7.68 34.23
C THR A 467 -6.89 6.97 33.06
N HIS A 468 -8.02 6.31 33.29
CA HIS A 468 -8.67 5.48 32.29
C HIS A 468 -9.75 6.25 31.56
N THR A 469 -9.64 6.32 30.23
CA THR A 469 -10.65 6.91 29.36
C THR A 469 -11.80 5.96 29.08
N ASN A 470 -12.97 6.50 28.77
CA ASN A 470 -14.06 5.80 28.11
C ASN A 470 -13.81 5.65 26.61
N HIS A 471 -14.81 5.13 25.87
CA HIS A 471 -14.72 4.93 24.43
C HIS A 471 -14.45 6.22 23.64
N ASP A 472 -15.01 7.36 24.05
CA ASP A 472 -14.83 8.63 23.33
C ASP A 472 -13.45 9.22 23.59
N GLY A 473 -12.96 9.15 24.84
CA GLY A 473 -11.59 9.54 25.15
C GLY A 473 -10.56 8.65 24.45
N ALA A 474 -10.83 7.34 24.36
CA ALA A 474 -9.96 6.40 23.65
C ALA A 474 -9.93 6.64 22.14
N LYS A 475 -11.07 6.98 21.52
CA LYS A 475 -11.14 7.40 20.11
C LYS A 475 -10.34 8.68 19.85
N LEU A 476 -10.50 9.70 20.70
CA LEU A 476 -9.73 10.94 20.59
C LEU A 476 -8.23 10.68 20.68
N ASN A 477 -7.81 9.84 21.63
CA ASN A 477 -6.42 9.46 21.80
C ASN A 477 -5.92 8.65 20.58
N ALA A 478 -6.71 7.72 20.04
CA ALA A 478 -6.35 6.92 18.86
C ALA A 478 -6.20 7.78 17.59
N LEU A 479 -7.10 8.75 17.39
CA LEU A 479 -6.98 9.74 16.31
C LEU A 479 -5.71 10.57 16.48
N THR A 480 -5.40 11.01 17.70
CA THR A 480 -4.17 11.77 17.98
C THR A 480 -2.91 10.95 17.71
N VAL A 481 -2.92 9.65 18.02
CA VAL A 481 -1.83 8.73 17.63
C VAL A 481 -1.70 8.66 16.11
N ALA A 482 -2.81 8.52 15.38
CA ALA A 482 -2.80 8.48 13.93
C ALA A 482 -2.22 9.78 13.33
N GLU A 483 -2.63 10.96 13.81
CA GLU A 483 -2.09 12.27 13.40
C GLU A 483 -0.57 12.36 13.60
N LEU A 484 -0.09 11.88 14.75
CA LEU A 484 1.35 11.84 15.05
C LEU A 484 2.12 10.90 14.12
N ILE A 485 1.56 9.73 13.80
CA ILE A 485 2.15 8.78 12.85
C ILE A 485 2.16 9.36 11.43
N GLU A 486 1.08 10.01 10.98
CA GLU A 486 1.01 10.65 9.66
C GLU A 486 2.12 11.71 9.48
N GLY A 487 2.42 12.46 10.54
CA GLY A 487 3.50 13.44 10.61
C GLY A 487 4.92 12.84 10.62
N LEU A 488 5.07 11.53 10.82
CA LEU A 488 6.36 10.85 10.99
C LEU A 488 7.05 10.56 9.64
N ARG A 489 7.54 11.62 8.97
CA ARG A 489 8.08 11.56 7.58
C ARG A 489 9.21 10.55 7.34
N GLN A 490 9.91 10.11 8.39
CA GLN A 490 11.04 9.20 8.30
C GLN A 490 10.64 7.72 8.51
N SER A 491 9.37 7.43 8.78
CA SER A 491 8.86 6.07 8.98
C SER A 491 7.84 5.71 7.92
N ASP A 492 8.00 4.54 7.30
CA ASP A 492 7.04 3.97 6.34
C ASP A 492 5.66 3.71 6.98
N LEU A 493 5.55 3.64 8.31
CA LEU A 493 4.28 3.42 9.00
C LEU A 493 3.24 4.50 8.64
N ARG A 494 3.71 5.72 8.34
CA ARG A 494 2.85 6.83 7.92
C ARG A 494 2.02 6.51 6.67
N ASP A 495 2.55 5.67 5.77
CA ASP A 495 1.87 5.33 4.52
C ASP A 495 0.69 4.38 4.73
N TYR A 496 0.56 3.83 5.94
CA TYR A 496 -0.53 2.96 6.37
C TYR A 496 -1.58 3.71 7.20
N VAL A 497 -1.40 5.00 7.48
CA VAL A 497 -2.39 5.81 8.20
C VAL A 497 -3.39 6.43 7.23
N PHE A 498 -4.65 6.46 7.64
CA PHE A 498 -5.71 7.19 6.98
C PHE A 498 -6.56 7.92 8.02
N ILE A 499 -6.53 9.24 7.95
CA ILE A 499 -7.40 10.11 8.74
C ILE A 499 -8.44 10.65 7.76
N LYS A 500 -9.72 10.43 8.07
CA LYS A 500 -10.79 11.08 7.29
C LYS A 500 -10.74 12.57 7.62
N GLU A 501 -10.64 13.40 6.59
CA GLU A 501 -11.03 14.81 6.73
C GLU A 501 -12.55 14.82 6.99
N GLU A 502 -12.96 15.44 8.11
CA GLU A 502 -14.37 15.63 8.47
C GLU A 502 -15.01 16.81 7.74
#